data_AF-A0A955DCQ4-F1
#
_entry.id   AF-A0A955DCQ4-F1
#
_cell.length_a   1.000
_cell.length_b   1.000
_cell.length_c   1.000
_cell.angle_alpha   90.00
_cell.angle_beta   90.00
_cell.angle_gamma   90.00
#
_symmetry.space_group_name_H-M   'P 1'
#
loop_
_entity.id
_entity.type
_entity.pdbx_description
1 polymer ?
#
loop_
_entity_poly.entity_id
_entity_poly.type
_entity_poly.pdbx_seq_one_letter_code
_entity_poly.pdbx_strand_id
1 'polypeptide(L)' 'MTDFDAPLHDLPDPLPIPRLAAPFDVMIRPPGSKSITNRAYLLAALADGESRITRPLRSHDCDL' A
#
# COMPACT_ATOMS: atom_id res chain seq x y z
N MET A 1 -1.27 15.00 -10.35
CA MET A 1 -1.55 14.77 -8.92
C MET A 1 -3.05 14.91 -8.77
N THR A 2 -3.78 13.80 -8.67
CA THR A 2 -5.24 13.83 -8.55
C THR A 2 -5.57 14.50 -7.22
N ASP A 3 -6.37 15.56 -7.25
CA ASP A 3 -6.84 16.24 -6.06
C ASP A 3 -7.85 15.32 -5.34
N PHE A 4 -7.41 14.65 -4.29
CA PHE A 4 -8.26 13.77 -3.50
C PHE A 4 -9.22 14.54 -2.58
N ASP A 5 -9.10 15.87 -2.50
CA ASP A 5 -10.01 16.75 -1.76
C ASP A 5 -11.11 17.35 -2.66
N ALA A 6 -11.08 17.07 -3.97
CA ALA A 6 -12.17 17.43 -4.87
C ALA A 6 -13.48 16.76 -4.44
N PRO A 7 -14.63 17.45 -4.54
CA PRO A 7 -15.90 16.85 -4.18
C PRO A 7 -16.19 15.63 -5.06
N LEU A 8 -16.88 14.63 -4.51
CA LEU A 8 -17.07 13.32 -5.16
C LEU A 8 -17.58 13.38 -6.62
N HIS A 9 -18.34 14.40 -6.98
CA HIS A 9 -18.89 14.59 -8.33
C HIS A 9 -17.89 15.14 -9.36
N ASP A 10 -16.74 15.65 -8.90
CA ASP A 10 -15.66 16.18 -9.74
C ASP A 10 -14.51 15.17 -9.94
N LEU A 11 -14.57 14.02 -9.24
CA LEU A 11 -13.61 12.93 -9.41
C LEU A 11 -13.80 12.23 -10.77
N PRO A 12 -12.75 11.59 -11.33
CA PRO A 12 -12.86 10.82 -12.55
C PRO A 12 -13.96 9.76 -12.48
N ASP A 13 -14.48 9.35 -13.65
CA ASP A 13 -15.50 8.31 -13.76
C ASP A 13 -15.16 7.10 -12.89
N PRO A 14 -16.09 6.63 -12.04
CA PRO A 14 -15.81 5.56 -11.09
C PRO A 14 -15.51 4.26 -11.84
N LEU A 15 -14.49 3.54 -11.37
CA LEU A 15 -14.22 2.19 -11.85
C LEU A 15 -15.46 1.30 -11.61
N PRO A 16 -16.01 0.66 -12.66
CA PRO A 16 -17.21 -0.14 -12.51
C PRO A 16 -16.93 -1.35 -11.60
N ILE A 17 -17.73 -1.50 -10.55
CA ILE A 17 -17.65 -2.65 -9.63
C ILE A 17 -18.76 -3.65 -10.00
N PRO A 18 -18.41 -4.84 -10.54
CA PRO A 18 -19.41 -5.84 -10.88
C PRO A 18 -20.08 -6.40 -9.62
N ARG A 19 -21.35 -6.79 -9.74
CA ARG A 19 -22.05 -7.50 -8.66
C ARG A 19 -21.41 -8.87 -8.47
N LEU A 20 -21.33 -9.30 -7.20
CA LEU A 20 -20.89 -10.65 -6.88
C LEU A 20 -21.90 -11.67 -7.41
N ALA A 21 -21.46 -12.57 -8.28
CA ALA A 21 -22.29 -13.66 -8.78
C ALA A 21 -22.44 -14.82 -7.78
N ALA A 22 -21.46 -14.97 -6.87
CA ALA A 22 -21.41 -15.98 -5.82
C ALA A 22 -20.44 -15.51 -4.70
N PRO A 23 -20.46 -16.15 -3.51
CA PRO A 23 -19.45 -15.91 -2.47
C PRO A 23 -18.02 -16.21 -2.95
N PHE A 24 -17.04 -15.53 -2.37
CA PHE A 24 -15.63 -15.82 -2.64
C PHE A 24 -15.19 -17.10 -1.92
N ASP A 25 -14.49 -17.97 -2.65
CA ASP A 25 -13.71 -19.09 -2.10
C ASP A 25 -12.25 -18.92 -2.53
N VAL A 26 -11.54 -17.99 -1.88
CA VAL A 26 -10.16 -17.66 -2.22
C VAL A 26 -9.34 -17.33 -0.98
N MET A 27 -8.05 -17.64 -1.05
CA MET A 27 -7.04 -17.19 -0.10
C MET A 27 -6.16 -16.12 -0.77
N ILE A 28 -6.06 -14.96 -0.14
CA ILE A 28 -5.26 -13.84 -0.65
C ILE A 28 -4.14 -13.52 0.34
N ARG A 29 -2.93 -13.29 -0.18
CA ARG A 29 -1.83 -12.73 0.57
C ARG A 29 -1.65 -11.26 0.19
N PRO A 30 -2.03 -10.30 1.06
CA PRO A 30 -1.82 -8.90 0.75
C PRO A 30 -0.32 -8.55 0.70
N PRO A 31 0.03 -7.41 0.08
CA PRO A 31 1.38 -6.85 0.14
C PRO A 31 1.86 -6.60 1.58
N GLY A 32 3.16 -6.28 1.72
CA GLY A 32 3.75 -5.92 3.01
C GLY A 32 3.06 -4.73 3.69
N SER A 33 3.22 -4.58 5.00
CA SER A 33 2.66 -3.45 5.72
C SER A 33 3.47 -2.17 5.48
N LYS A 34 2.77 -1.10 5.10
CA LYS A 34 3.33 0.25 4.96
C LYS A 34 4.03 0.73 6.23
N SER A 35 3.30 0.72 7.35
CA SER A 35 3.81 1.24 8.62
C SER A 35 4.95 0.40 9.18
N ILE A 36 4.96 -0.92 8.96
CA ILE A 36 6.11 -1.76 9.35
C ILE A 36 7.30 -1.46 8.46
N THR A 37 7.10 -1.34 7.14
CA THR A 37 8.16 -1.01 6.19
C THR A 37 8.82 0.32 6.54
N ASN A 38 8.04 1.38 6.79
CA ASN A 38 8.58 2.69 7.15
C ASN A 38 9.33 2.67 8.49
N ARG A 39 8.80 1.98 9.50
CA ARG A 39 9.52 1.85 10.78
C ARG A 39 10.80 1.04 10.64
N ALA A 40 10.79 -0.02 9.83
CA ALA A 40 11.99 -0.82 9.57
C ALA A 40 13.08 0.03 8.89
N TYR A 41 12.74 0.89 7.93
CA TYR A 41 13.71 1.79 7.31
C TYR A 41 14.26 2.82 8.29
N LEU A 42 13.41 3.44 9.12
CA LEU A 42 13.88 4.38 10.14
C LEU A 42 14.82 3.71 11.13
N LEU A 43 14.49 2.51 11.62
CA LEU A 43 15.35 1.76 12.53
C LEU A 43 16.66 1.34 11.85
N ALA A 44 16.61 0.90 10.59
CA ALA A 44 17.80 0.53 9.83
C ALA A 44 18.77 1.71 9.62
N ALA A 45 18.24 2.92 9.41
CA ALA A 45 19.05 4.14 9.27
C ALA A 45 19.70 4.60 10.58
N LEU A 46 19.11 4.24 11.72
CA LEU A 46 19.60 4.60 13.06
C LEU A 46 20.51 3.53 13.68
N ALA A 47 20.48 2.30 13.17
CA ALA A 47 21.27 1.20 13.70
C ALA A 47 22.74 1.31 13.28
N ASP A 48 23.65 0.90 14.17
CA ASP A 48 25.04 0.65 13.80
C ASP A 48 25.13 -0.64 12.96
N GLY A 49 25.84 -0.58 11.84
CA GLY A 49 26.09 -1.73 10.96
C GLY A 49 25.06 -1.93 9.83
N GLU A 50 25.06 -3.13 9.23
CA GLU A 50 24.19 -3.45 8.08
C GLU A 50 22.84 -4.01 8.54
N SER A 51 21.75 -3.42 8.04
CA SER A 51 20.38 -3.92 8.23
C SER A 51 19.83 -4.54 6.93
N ARG A 52 19.21 -5.72 7.04
CA ARG A 52 18.55 -6.40 5.90
C ARG A 52 17.04 -6.45 6.09
N ILE A 53 16.31 -5.72 5.24
CA ILE A 53 14.85 -5.70 5.24
C ILE A 53 14.33 -6.60 4.11
N THR A 54 13.56 -7.63 4.46
CA THR A 54 13.03 -8.60 3.49
C THR A 54 11.55 -8.36 3.20
N ARG A 55 11.19 -8.44 1.92
CA ARG A 55 9.81 -8.22 1.42
C ARG A 55 9.18 -6.90 1.94
N PRO A 56 9.88 -5.75 1.85
CA PRO A 56 9.26 -4.47 2.17
C PRO A 56 8.07 -4.21 1.23
N LEU A 57 7.11 -3.41 1.69
CA LEU A 57 6.09 -2.88 0.77
C LEU A 57 6.77 -2.03 -0.31
N ARG A 58 6.36 -2.22 -1.56
CA ARG A 58 6.69 -1.33 -2.68
C ARG A 58 5.48 -0.48 -2.97
N SER A 59 5.62 0.82 -2.74
CA SER A 59 4.55 1.81 -2.86
C SER A 59 5.17 3.19 -2.72
N HIS A 60 4.49 4.21 -3.25
CA HIS A 60 4.89 5.61 -3.12
C HIS A 60 5.30 6.04 -1.69
N ASP A 61 4.62 5.52 -0.67
CA ASP A 61 4.89 5.85 0.75
C ASP A 61 6.11 5.15 1.37
N CYS A 62 6.66 4.15 0.70
CA CYS A 62 7.70 3.25 1.21
C CYS A 62 8.91 3.12 0.28
N ASP A 63 8.87 3.68 -0.92
CA ASP A 63 10.00 3.65 -1.83
C ASP A 63 11.01 4.75 -1.41
N LEU A 64 12.31 4.41 -1.44
CA LEU A 64 13.44 5.30 -1.11
C LEU A 64 13.96 6.01 -2.36
#